data_AF-A0A8J2XGC8-F1
#
_entry.id   AF-A0A8J2XGC8-F1
#
_cell.length_a   1.000
_cell.length_b   1.000
_cell.length_c   1.000
_cell.angle_alpha   90.00
_cell.angle_beta   90.00
_cell.angle_gamma   90.00
#
_symmetry.space_group_name_H-M   'P 1'
#
loop_
_entity.id
_entity.type
_entity.pdbx_description
1 polymer ?
#
loop_
_entity_poly.entity_id
_entity_poly.type
_entity_poly.pdbx_seq_one_letter_code
_entity_poly.pdbx_strand_id
1 'polypeptide(L)'
;MYRIWPAYRRSADTYLELVIKPLIWPDLIWLGLLPGLSEELLFRGVMLPALGLDLTAVIVSSCLFGVLHFSGSQQWPYVFWATVVGFALGYSAMVTGNLLVPTLAHIVTNLVASYLWKVRQSFDTPSV
;
A
#
# COMPACT_ATOMS: atom_id res chain seq x y z
N MET A 1 3.03 -11.87 7.29
CA MET A 1 2.37 -10.96 8.26
C MET A 1 0.90 -11.27 8.49
N TYR A 2 0.04 -11.25 7.46
CA TYR A 2 -1.41 -11.41 7.61
C TYR A 2 -1.88 -12.62 8.45
N ARG A 3 -1.21 -13.78 8.32
CA ARG A 3 -1.55 -14.99 9.10
C ARG A 3 -1.07 -14.97 10.56
N ILE A 4 0.03 -14.28 10.86
CA ILE A 4 0.73 -14.38 12.15
C ILE A 4 0.45 -13.20 13.09
N TRP A 5 -0.05 -12.08 12.58
CA TRP A 5 -0.33 -10.88 13.37
C TRP A 5 -1.83 -10.53 13.33
N PRO A 6 -2.63 -10.96 14.32
CA PRO A 6 -4.08 -10.77 14.32
C PRO A 6 -4.51 -9.29 14.32
N ALA A 7 -3.78 -8.42 15.01
CA ALA A 7 -4.09 -6.98 15.03
C ALA A 7 -3.86 -6.33 13.66
N TYR A 8 -2.75 -6.66 12.98
CA TYR A 8 -2.54 -6.26 11.60
C TYR A 8 -3.63 -6.82 10.68
N ARG A 9 -4.03 -8.09 10.83
CA ARG A 9 -5.10 -8.66 10.01
C ARG A 9 -6.40 -7.87 10.11
N ARG A 10 -6.88 -7.61 11.32
CA ARG A 10 -8.11 -6.82 11.54
C ARG A 10 -8.00 -5.41 10.98
N SER A 11 -6.84 -4.79 11.17
CA SER A 11 -6.56 -3.45 10.68
C SER A 11 -6.57 -3.42 9.14
N ALA A 12 -5.81 -4.30 8.50
CA ALA A 12 -5.81 -4.46 7.05
C ALA A 12 -7.21 -4.76 6.50
N ASP A 13 -7.97 -5.66 7.14
CA ASP A 13 -9.33 -6.00 6.70
C ASP A 13 -10.26 -4.79 6.78
N THR A 14 -10.18 -3.95 7.82
CA THR A 14 -10.98 -2.72 7.91
C THR A 14 -10.64 -1.74 6.79
N TYR A 15 -9.35 -1.52 6.53
CA TYR A 15 -8.90 -0.63 5.46
C TYR A 15 -9.34 -1.16 4.09
N LEU A 16 -9.08 -2.44 3.83
CA LEU A 16 -9.43 -3.10 2.58
C LEU A 16 -10.95 -3.18 2.38
N GLU A 17 -11.74 -3.35 3.45
CA GLU A 17 -13.20 -3.31 3.36
C GLU A 17 -13.69 -1.92 2.93
N LEU A 18 -13.16 -0.85 3.52
CA LEU A 18 -13.50 0.53 3.15
C LEU A 18 -13.24 0.78 1.65
N VAL A 19 -12.11 0.28 1.13
CA VAL A 19 -11.64 0.58 -0.22
C VAL A 19 -12.22 -0.37 -1.27
N ILE A 20 -12.32 -1.67 -0.99
CA ILE A 20 -12.62 -2.71 -2.00
C ILE A 20 -14.10 -3.06 -2.05
N LYS A 21 -14.83 -3.01 -0.93
CA LYS A 21 -16.26 -3.36 -0.87
C LYS A 21 -17.13 -2.62 -1.89
N PRO A 22 -16.96 -1.31 -2.17
CA PRO A 22 -17.78 -0.61 -3.16
C PRO A 22 -17.41 -0.92 -4.62
N LEU A 23 -16.27 -1.57 -4.87
CA LEU A 23 -15.76 -1.81 -6.22
C LEU A 23 -16.30 -3.12 -6.80
N ILE A 24 -16.36 -3.25 -8.13
CA ILE A 24 -16.55 -4.54 -8.82
C ILE A 24 -15.21 -5.19 -9.19
N TRP A 25 -15.20 -6.34 -9.85
CA TRP A 25 -13.94 -7.05 -10.19
C TRP A 25 -13.05 -6.29 -11.18
N PRO A 26 -13.56 -5.71 -12.28
CA PRO A 26 -12.75 -4.93 -13.22
C PRO A 26 -12.10 -3.70 -12.57
N ASP A 27 -12.76 -3.09 -11.59
CA ASP A 27 -12.28 -1.89 -10.91
C ASP A 27 -10.98 -2.10 -10.14
N LEU A 28 -10.65 -3.36 -9.80
CA LEU A 28 -9.40 -3.68 -9.10
C LEU A 28 -8.17 -3.27 -9.93
N ILE A 29 -8.27 -3.30 -11.26
CA ILE A 29 -7.20 -2.81 -12.14
C ILE A 29 -6.92 -1.34 -11.87
N TRP A 30 -7.95 -0.52 -11.74
CA TRP A 30 -7.82 0.90 -11.43
C TRP A 30 -7.34 1.14 -10.00
N LEU A 31 -7.78 0.31 -9.05
CA LEU A 31 -7.30 0.34 -7.68
C LEU A 31 -5.80 0.02 -7.57
N GLY A 32 -5.27 -0.84 -8.44
CA GLY A 32 -3.83 -1.07 -8.54
C GLY A 32 -3.10 0.09 -9.21
N LEU A 33 -3.57 0.47 -10.40
CA LEU A 33 -2.88 1.42 -11.29
C LEU A 33 -2.86 2.85 -10.74
N LEU A 34 -4.02 3.39 -10.33
CA LEU A 34 -4.13 4.81 -9.99
C LEU A 34 -3.32 5.17 -8.73
N PRO A 35 -3.48 4.48 -7.59
CA PRO A 35 -2.66 4.75 -6.40
C PRO A 35 -1.20 4.40 -6.64
N GLY A 36 -0.92 3.22 -7.23
CA GLY A 36 0.46 2.79 -7.47
C GLY A 36 1.26 3.74 -8.37
N LEU A 37 0.63 4.37 -9.35
CA LEU A 37 1.27 5.40 -10.18
C LEU A 37 1.35 6.75 -9.45
N SER A 38 0.21 7.25 -8.94
CA SER A 38 0.14 8.60 -8.37
C SER A 38 0.95 8.74 -7.08
N GLU A 39 0.94 7.74 -6.21
CA GLU A 39 1.69 7.75 -4.97
C GLU A 39 3.20 7.62 -5.23
N GLU A 40 3.63 6.74 -6.14
CA GLU A 40 5.07 6.64 -6.43
C GLU A 40 5.60 7.88 -7.14
N LEU A 41 4.82 8.49 -8.04
CA LEU A 41 5.18 9.80 -8.63
C LEU A 41 5.36 10.87 -7.54
N LEU A 42 4.43 10.97 -6.59
CA LEU A 42 4.50 11.95 -5.51
C LEU A 42 5.66 11.66 -4.55
N PHE A 43 5.70 10.45 -4.00
CA PHE A 43 6.63 10.10 -2.92
C PHE A 43 8.05 9.90 -3.44
N ARG A 44 8.23 9.20 -4.56
CA ARG A 44 9.56 8.78 -5.06
C ARG A 44 10.01 9.65 -6.22
N GLY A 45 9.08 10.13 -7.05
CA GLY A 45 9.38 11.03 -8.16
C GLY A 45 9.61 12.49 -7.73
N VAL A 46 8.93 12.97 -6.69
CA VAL A 46 9.02 14.38 -6.25
C VAL A 46 9.64 14.52 -4.87
N MET A 47 9.04 13.91 -3.85
CA MET A 47 9.43 14.14 -2.46
C MET A 47 10.80 13.56 -2.10
N LEU A 48 11.09 12.32 -2.49
CA LEU A 48 12.38 11.70 -2.22
C LEU A 48 13.55 12.52 -2.80
N PRO A 49 13.49 13.02 -4.06
CA PRO A 49 14.45 13.98 -4.58
C PRO A 49 14.51 15.30 -3.82
N ALA A 50 13.35 15.89 -3.51
CA ALA A 50 13.28 17.17 -2.81
C ALA A 50 13.87 17.12 -1.39
N LEU A 51 13.86 15.94 -0.76
CA LEU A 51 14.42 15.70 0.57
C LEU A 51 15.92 15.30 0.55
N GLY A 52 16.54 15.15 -0.63
CA GLY A 52 17.99 14.97 -0.77
C GLY A 52 18.46 13.61 -1.28
N LEU A 53 17.55 12.71 -1.71
CA LEU A 53 17.89 11.38 -2.27
C LEU A 53 18.78 10.50 -1.38
N ASP A 54 18.74 10.68 -0.07
CA ASP A 54 19.52 9.90 0.88
C ASP A 54 18.64 8.96 1.72
N LEU A 55 19.27 8.21 2.62
CA LEU A 55 18.56 7.30 3.51
C LEU A 55 17.60 8.06 4.46
N THR A 56 17.95 9.28 4.84
CA THR A 56 17.08 10.15 5.66
C THR A 56 15.79 10.46 4.92
N ALA A 57 15.88 10.85 3.65
CA ALA A 57 14.75 11.11 2.77
C ALA A 57 13.88 9.86 2.57
N VAL A 58 14.49 8.66 2.45
CA VAL A 58 13.75 7.39 2.41
C VAL A 58 12.96 7.19 3.71
N ILE A 59 13.59 7.35 4.88
CA ILE A 59 12.92 7.16 6.17
C ILE A 59 11.74 8.15 6.32
N VAL A 60 11.98 9.44 6.07
CA VAL A 60 10.97 10.49 6.23
C VAL A 60 9.80 10.28 5.28
N SER A 61 10.05 10.08 3.98
CA SER A 61 8.99 9.84 3.00
C SER A 61 8.19 8.56 3.30
N SER A 62 8.83 7.53 3.87
CA SER A 62 8.17 6.27 4.26
C SER A 62 7.28 6.42 5.50
N CYS A 63 7.71 7.22 6.48
CA CYS A 63 6.88 7.56 7.63
C CYS A 63 5.63 8.33 7.18
N LEU A 64 5.80 9.33 6.32
CA LEU A 64 4.68 10.10 5.76
C LEU A 64 3.73 9.21 4.95
N PHE A 65 4.27 8.30 4.14
CA PHE A 65 3.50 7.33 3.38
C PHE A 65 2.62 6.48 4.30
N GLY A 66 3.19 5.92 5.37
CA GLY A 66 2.42 5.15 6.34
C GLY A 66 1.35 5.97 7.05
N VAL A 67 1.65 7.21 7.45
CA VAL A 67 0.67 8.10 8.10
C VAL A 67 -0.54 8.39 7.21
N LEU A 68 -0.36 8.53 5.88
CA LEU A 68 -1.49 8.71 4.96
C LEU A 68 -2.42 7.49 4.88
N HIS A 69 -1.95 6.31 5.30
CA HIS A 69 -2.76 5.09 5.37
C HIS A 69 -3.54 4.96 6.69
N PHE A 70 -3.51 5.99 7.54
CA PHE A 70 -4.28 6.01 8.78
C PHE A 70 -5.78 6.24 8.50
N SER A 71 -6.59 5.19 8.66
CA SER A 71 -8.06 5.24 8.50
C SER A 71 -8.85 5.18 9.80
N GLY A 72 -8.18 5.26 10.96
CA GLY A 72 -8.83 5.28 12.29
C GLY A 72 -7.89 4.89 13.43
N SER A 73 -8.27 5.18 14.67
CA SER A 73 -7.43 5.01 15.86
C SER A 73 -6.94 3.58 16.12
N GLN A 74 -7.63 2.56 15.60
CA GLN A 74 -7.22 1.14 15.72
C GLN A 74 -6.32 0.66 14.56
N GLN A 75 -6.00 1.53 13.60
CA GLN A 75 -5.36 1.18 12.33
C GLN A 75 -3.83 1.35 12.31
N TRP A 76 -3.24 1.64 13.47
CA TRP A 76 -1.79 1.76 13.64
C TRP A 76 -0.97 0.55 13.13
N PRO A 77 -1.42 -0.72 13.27
CA PRO A 77 -0.70 -1.85 12.69
C PRO A 77 -0.58 -1.77 11.16
N TYR A 78 -1.63 -1.28 10.48
CA TYR A 78 -1.59 -1.08 9.03
C TYR A 78 -0.70 0.10 8.64
N VAL A 79 -0.76 1.21 9.38
CA VAL A 79 0.17 2.35 9.22
C VAL A 79 1.62 1.90 9.33
N PHE A 80 1.97 1.12 10.36
CA PHE A 80 3.31 0.59 10.53
C PHE A 80 3.74 -0.27 9.35
N TRP A 81 2.86 -1.16 8.88
CA TRP A 81 3.17 -2.00 7.72
C TRP A 81 3.32 -1.18 6.43
N ALA A 82 2.47 -0.16 6.22
CA ALA A 82 2.57 0.76 5.11
C ALA A 82 3.88 1.56 5.15
N THR A 83 4.37 1.96 6.32
CA THR A 83 5.71 2.55 6.48
C THR A 83 6.82 1.60 6.05
N VAL A 84 6.75 0.31 6.44
CA VAL A 84 7.75 -0.70 6.04
C VAL A 84 7.74 -0.92 4.52
N VAL A 85 6.56 -1.03 3.92
CA VAL A 85 6.42 -1.12 2.45
C VAL A 85 6.94 0.14 1.78
N GLY A 86 6.60 1.32 2.30
CA GLY A 86 7.08 2.60 1.81
C GLY A 86 8.61 2.70 1.86
N PHE A 87 9.24 2.14 2.89
CA PHE A 87 10.70 2.07 3.00
C PHE A 87 11.29 1.16 1.93
N ALA A 88 10.71 -0.02 1.71
CA ALA A 88 11.17 -0.93 0.67
C ALA A 88 11.07 -0.30 -0.73
N LEU A 89 9.95 0.37 -1.03
CA LEU A 89 9.75 1.07 -2.30
C LEU A 89 10.71 2.26 -2.46
N GLY A 90 10.84 3.11 -1.43
CA GLY A 90 11.76 4.26 -1.43
C GLY A 90 13.23 3.83 -1.57
N TYR A 91 13.64 2.80 -0.84
CA TYR A 91 14.98 2.24 -0.95
C TYR A 91 15.24 1.64 -2.35
N SER A 92 14.25 0.94 -2.93
CA SER A 92 14.36 0.43 -4.29
C SER A 92 14.54 1.54 -5.32
N ALA A 93 13.81 2.66 -5.18
CA ALA A 93 13.95 3.83 -6.05
C ALA A 93 15.35 4.44 -5.95
N MET A 94 15.85 4.60 -4.72
CA MET A 94 17.17 5.17 -4.43
C MET A 94 18.31 4.31 -5.00
N VAL A 95 18.26 2.99 -4.81
CA VAL A 95 19.34 2.08 -5.26
C VAL A 95 19.31 1.84 -6.77
N THR A 96 18.12 1.75 -7.37
CA THR A 96 18.00 1.47 -8.81
C THR A 96 18.04 2.73 -9.68
N GLY A 97 17.77 3.91 -9.11
CA GLY A 97 17.58 5.15 -9.87
C GLY A 97 16.40 5.09 -10.84
N ASN A 98 15.48 4.13 -10.68
CA ASN A 98 14.43 3.86 -11.65
C ASN A 98 13.06 3.86 -10.97
N LEU A 99 12.22 4.84 -11.31
CA LEU A 99 10.89 5.01 -10.75
C LEU A 99 9.90 3.91 -11.18
N LEU A 100 10.14 3.22 -12.30
CA LEU A 100 9.28 2.11 -12.74
C LEU A 100 9.36 0.91 -11.80
N VAL A 101 10.51 0.69 -11.14
CA VAL A 101 10.71 -0.43 -10.21
C VAL A 101 9.73 -0.36 -9.02
N PRO A 102 9.71 0.72 -8.21
CA PRO A 102 8.74 0.84 -7.11
C PRO A 102 7.31 0.97 -7.63
N THR A 103 7.08 1.65 -8.77
CA THR A 103 5.73 1.79 -9.36
C THR A 103 5.11 0.44 -9.68
N LEU A 104 5.82 -0.43 -10.40
CA LEU A 104 5.31 -1.75 -10.74
C LEU A 104 5.16 -2.63 -9.50
N ALA A 105 6.11 -2.57 -8.57
CA ALA A 105 6.02 -3.32 -7.31
C ALA A 105 4.78 -2.90 -6.49
N HIS A 106 4.48 -1.61 -6.43
CA HIS A 106 3.33 -1.08 -5.73
C HIS A 106 2.01 -1.49 -6.42
N ILE A 107 1.90 -1.29 -7.74
CA ILE A 107 0.73 -1.72 -8.52
C ILE A 107 0.44 -3.21 -8.31
N VAL A 108 1.46 -4.06 -8.45
CA VAL A 108 1.31 -5.52 -8.27
C VAL A 108 0.89 -5.85 -6.83
N THR A 109 1.47 -5.20 -5.83
CA THR A 109 1.11 -5.41 -4.43
C THR A 109 -0.37 -5.09 -4.19
N ASN A 110 -0.86 -3.96 -4.72
CA ASN A 110 -2.26 -3.55 -4.56
C ASN A 110 -3.21 -4.49 -5.31
N LEU A 111 -2.85 -4.92 -6.52
CA LEU A 111 -3.64 -5.89 -7.29
C LEU A 111 -3.74 -7.24 -6.58
N VAL A 112 -2.62 -7.78 -6.12
CA VAL A 112 -2.59 -9.07 -5.41
C VAL A 112 -3.34 -8.98 -4.10
N ALA A 113 -3.10 -7.94 -3.29
CA ALA A 113 -3.78 -7.76 -2.01
C ALA A 113 -5.30 -7.62 -2.21
N SER A 114 -5.73 -6.80 -3.16
CA SER A 114 -7.15 -6.55 -3.40
C SER A 114 -7.88 -7.75 -3.98
N TYR A 115 -7.27 -8.46 -4.93
CA TYR A 115 -7.82 -9.67 -5.50
C TYR A 115 -7.97 -10.77 -4.45
N LEU A 116 -6.91 -11.06 -3.68
CA LEU A 116 -6.95 -12.09 -2.63
C LEU A 116 -7.99 -11.76 -1.55
N TRP A 117 -8.09 -10.50 -1.14
CA TRP A 117 -9.10 -10.07 -0.18
C TRP A 117 -10.51 -10.28 -0.73
N LYS A 118 -10.79 -9.85 -1.97
CA LYS A 118 -12.11 -9.97 -2.59
C LYS A 118 -12.55 -11.42 -2.79
N VAL A 119 -11.63 -12.28 -3.25
CA VAL A 119 -11.85 -13.73 -3.37
C VAL A 119 -12.24 -14.32 -2.02
N ARG A 120 -11.50 -13.99 -0.96
CA ARG A 120 -11.78 -14.48 0.39
C ARG A 120 -13.19 -14.08 0.85
N GLN A 121 -13.57 -12.82 0.66
CA GLN A 121 -14.89 -12.33 1.07
C GLN A 121 -16.03 -12.98 0.27
N SER A 122 -15.81 -13.32 -1.00
CA SER A 122 -16.81 -14.04 -1.81
C SER A 122 -17.09 -15.46 -1.28
N PHE A 123 -16.14 -16.10 -0.59
CA PHE A 123 -16.35 -17.41 0.03
C PHE A 123 -16.91 -17.33 1.45
N ASP A 124 -16.63 -16.24 2.18
CA ASP A 124 -17.10 -16.02 3.56
C ASP A 124 -18.53 -15.46 3.62
N THR A 125 -19.15 -15.09 2.48
CA THR A 125 -20.55 -14.66 2.40
C THR A 125 -21.45 -15.91 2.31
N PRO A 126 -22.38 -16.18 3.25
CA PRO A 126 -23.30 -17.30 3.13
C PRO A 126 -24.13 -17.13 1.87
N SER A 127 -24.19 -18.17 1.03
CA SER A 127 -25.22 -18.28 0.00
C SER A 127 -26.57 -18.24 0.70
N VAL A 128 -27.31 -17.14 0.53
CA VAL A 128 -28.74 -17.06 0.85
C VAL A 128 -29.52 -18.09 0.06
#